data_AF-A0A7Z9IJ31-F1
#
_entry.id   AF-A0A7Z9IJ31-F1
#
_cell.length_a   1.000
_cell.length_b   1.000
_cell.length_c   1.000
_cell.angle_alpha   90.00
_cell.angle_beta   90.00
_cell.angle_gamma   90.00
#
_symmetry.space_group_name_H-M   'P 1'
#
loop_
_entity.id
_entity.type
_entity.pdbx_description
1 polymer ?
#
loop_
_entity_poly.entity_id
_entity_poly.type
_entity_poly.pdbx_seq_one_letter_code
_entity_poly.pdbx_strand_id
1 'polypeptide(L)'
;MSSKRLDTSRFYIVHIRSTLKSTYLNRIRVRQMSRAFIKEDSDEPTPEYRLPDPESPYYNEAAAWALIQGADQGDSRSAELATGYRWGEETLVPYVLSILTEAENAGEDRVTQLAQRFLEAAGQSEPS
;
A
#
# COMPACT_ATOMS: atom_id res chain seq x y z
N MET A 1 -15.91 35.88 0.14
CA MET A 1 -16.43 34.53 0.41
C MET A 1 -15.73 33.56 -0.53
N SER A 2 -14.60 33.00 -0.08
CA SER A 2 -13.77 32.10 -0.89
C SER A 2 -14.50 30.78 -1.11
N SER A 3 -14.86 30.54 -2.37
CA SER A 3 -15.30 29.26 -2.87
C SER A 3 -14.16 28.26 -2.66
N LYS A 4 -14.26 27.44 -1.60
CA LYS A 4 -13.40 26.27 -1.42
C LYS A 4 -13.77 25.27 -2.51
N ARG A 5 -13.16 25.42 -3.69
CA ARG A 5 -13.08 24.34 -4.68
C ARG A 5 -12.45 23.17 -3.95
N LEU A 6 -13.26 22.16 -3.66
CA LEU A 6 -12.77 20.85 -3.28
C LEU A 6 -11.94 20.37 -4.47
N ASP A 7 -10.63 20.37 -4.30
CA ASP A 7 -9.69 19.79 -5.25
C ASP A 7 -9.89 18.27 -5.21
N THR A 8 -10.90 17.80 -5.93
CA THR A 8 -11.19 16.37 -6.17
C THR A 8 -10.10 15.69 -7.00
N SER A 9 -9.02 16.39 -7.35
CA SER A 9 -7.86 15.85 -8.06
C SER A 9 -6.86 15.14 -7.13
N ARG A 10 -6.93 15.35 -5.81
CA ARG A 10 -6.13 14.61 -4.81
C ARG A 10 -6.63 13.19 -4.52
N PHE A 11 -7.78 12.81 -5.06
CA PHE A 11 -8.45 11.52 -4.79
C PHE A 11 -8.29 10.46 -5.89
N TYR A 12 -7.45 10.70 -6.91
CA TYR A 12 -7.33 9.81 -8.08
C TYR A 12 -6.20 8.78 -8.02
N ILE A 13 -5.43 8.74 -6.93
CA ILE A 13 -4.47 7.67 -6.68
C ILE A 13 -5.04 6.89 -5.49
N VAL A 14 -5.31 5.60 -5.66
CA VAL A 14 -6.03 4.71 -4.71
C VAL A 14 -7.58 4.75 -4.79
N HIS A 15 -8.13 4.66 -6.01
CA HIS A 15 -9.45 4.04 -6.19
C HIS A 15 -9.29 2.60 -6.74
N ILE A 16 -8.75 1.72 -5.90
CA ILE A 16 -9.13 0.31 -5.87
C ILE A 16 -9.80 0.07 -4.51
N ARG A 17 -10.94 0.75 -4.29
CA ARG A 17 -11.90 0.23 -3.32
C ARG A 17 -12.52 -0.99 -3.98
N SER A 18 -11.98 -2.15 -3.62
CA SER A 18 -12.57 -3.47 -3.84
C SER A 18 -14.09 -3.40 -3.69
N THR A 19 -14.78 -3.35 -4.83
CA THR A 19 -16.17 -3.78 -4.91
C THR A 19 -16.15 -5.27 -4.70
N LEU A 20 -16.36 -5.68 -3.45
CA LEU A 20 -17.13 -6.83 -2.98
C LEU A 20 -16.72 -7.06 -1.52
N LYS A 21 -17.43 -6.42 -0.59
CA LYS A 21 -17.58 -6.97 0.77
C LYS A 21 -18.34 -8.29 0.61
N SER A 22 -17.60 -9.34 0.28
CA SER A 22 -18.09 -10.70 0.21
C SER A 22 -18.49 -11.10 1.61
N THR A 23 -19.80 -11.14 1.84
CA THR A 23 -20.43 -12.01 2.82
C THR A 23 -19.72 -13.36 2.84
N TYR A 24 -19.19 -13.78 3.98
CA TYR A 24 -19.59 -15.03 4.65
C TYR A 24 -18.69 -15.30 5.86
N LEU A 25 -19.33 -15.29 7.02
CA LEU A 25 -18.96 -16.10 8.16
C LEU A 25 -18.91 -17.57 7.72
N ASN A 26 -17.79 -18.29 7.89
CA ASN A 26 -17.89 -19.63 8.44
C ASN A 26 -16.59 -20.20 9.02
N ARG A 27 -16.69 -20.54 10.30
CA ARG A 27 -15.82 -21.41 11.09
C ARG A 27 -16.22 -22.85 10.74
N ILE A 28 -15.30 -23.76 10.39
CA ILE A 28 -15.31 -25.20 10.74
C ILE A 28 -14.00 -25.89 10.34
N ARG A 29 -13.61 -26.83 11.20
CA ARG A 29 -12.44 -27.72 11.25
C ARG A 29 -12.53 -28.88 10.22
N VAL A 30 -11.38 -29.49 9.92
CA VAL A 30 -11.09 -30.92 9.60
C VAL A 30 -10.36 -31.17 8.26
N ARG A 31 -9.07 -31.56 8.42
CA ARG A 31 -8.27 -32.61 7.75
C ARG A 31 -8.80 -33.37 6.50
N GLN A 32 -7.83 -33.60 5.59
CA GLN A 32 -7.53 -34.84 4.82
C GLN A 32 -8.31 -35.15 3.52
N MET A 33 -7.65 -34.99 2.35
CA MET A 33 -7.08 -36.07 1.51
C MET A 33 -6.70 -35.56 0.08
N SER A 34 -5.41 -35.72 -0.24
CA SER A 34 -4.80 -36.16 -1.52
C SER A 34 -5.21 -35.59 -2.90
N ARG A 35 -4.30 -34.74 -3.42
CA ARG A 35 -3.74 -34.62 -4.81
C ARG A 35 -4.70 -34.64 -6.02
N ALA A 36 -4.79 -33.48 -6.68
CA ALA A 36 -4.88 -33.39 -8.14
C ALA A 36 -3.81 -32.40 -8.63
N PHE A 37 -3.00 -32.84 -9.59
CA PHE A 37 -2.07 -32.00 -10.33
C PHE A 37 -2.87 -31.06 -11.23
N ILE A 38 -2.77 -29.76 -11.00
CA ILE A 38 -2.88 -28.75 -12.06
C ILE A 38 -1.81 -27.70 -11.75
N LYS A 39 -0.73 -27.71 -12.53
CA LYS A 39 0.16 -26.58 -12.66
C LYS A 39 -0.54 -25.67 -13.68
N GLU A 40 -1.53 -24.94 -13.20
CA GLU A 40 -2.12 -23.84 -13.94
C GLU A 40 -1.07 -22.74 -13.82
N ASP A 41 -0.55 -22.28 -14.96
CA ASP A 41 0.25 -21.06 -14.99
C ASP A 41 -0.64 -19.95 -14.41
N SER A 42 -0.53 -19.73 -13.10
CA SER A 42 -1.01 -18.50 -12.51
C SER A 42 -0.01 -17.44 -12.98
N ASP A 43 -0.30 -16.87 -14.15
CA ASP A 43 -0.09 -15.45 -14.37
C ASP A 43 -0.92 -14.73 -13.28
N GLU A 44 -0.43 -14.77 -12.03
CA GLU A 44 -0.94 -13.91 -10.98
C GLU A 44 -0.83 -12.49 -11.56
N PRO A 45 -1.93 -11.71 -11.61
CA PRO A 45 -1.85 -10.37 -12.14
C PRO A 45 -0.83 -9.63 -11.28
N THR A 46 0.35 -9.37 -11.86
CA THR A 46 1.38 -8.56 -11.22
C THR A 46 0.70 -7.30 -10.72
N PRO A 47 0.80 -6.95 -9.42
CA PRO A 47 0.09 -5.81 -8.89
C PRO A 47 0.46 -4.56 -9.71
N GLU A 48 -0.52 -4.03 -10.46
CA GLU A 48 -0.34 -2.83 -11.27
C GLU A 48 -0.34 -1.61 -10.35
N TYR A 49 0.84 -1.22 -9.89
CA TYR A 49 1.03 0.07 -9.25
C TYR A 49 0.82 1.16 -10.31
N ARG A 50 -0.38 1.74 -10.37
CA ARG A 50 -0.69 2.89 -11.24
C ARG A 50 -0.05 4.15 -10.68
N LEU A 51 1.23 4.33 -10.99
CA LEU A 51 1.97 5.52 -10.66
C LEU A 51 1.67 6.63 -11.69
N PRO A 52 1.65 7.90 -11.25
CA PRO A 52 1.61 9.03 -12.17
C PRO A 52 2.92 9.13 -12.97
N ASP A 53 3.01 10.10 -13.86
CA ASP A 53 4.25 10.40 -14.57
C ASP A 53 5.42 10.60 -13.57
N PRO A 54 6.62 10.04 -13.82
CA PRO A 54 7.79 10.21 -12.94
C PRO A 54 8.21 11.65 -12.71
N GLU A 55 7.93 12.57 -13.63
CA GLU A 55 8.21 14.01 -13.48
C GLU A 55 7.08 14.74 -12.73
N SER A 56 5.99 14.05 -12.37
CA SER A 56 4.89 14.61 -11.61
C SER A 56 5.29 14.93 -10.17
N PRO A 57 4.90 16.10 -9.63
CA PRO A 57 5.13 16.42 -8.22
C PRO A 57 4.41 15.46 -7.25
N TYR A 58 3.45 14.67 -7.74
CA TYR A 58 2.70 13.69 -6.95
C TYR A 58 3.31 12.28 -7.01
N TYR A 59 4.39 12.07 -7.78
CA TYR A 59 5.00 10.75 -7.94
C TYR A 59 5.49 10.17 -6.61
N ASN A 60 6.17 10.96 -5.80
CA ASN A 60 6.72 10.52 -4.51
C ASN A 60 5.62 10.10 -3.53
N GLU A 61 4.51 10.83 -3.51
CA GLU A 61 3.34 10.48 -2.69
C GLU A 61 2.73 9.14 -3.14
N ALA A 62 2.54 8.96 -4.44
CA ALA A 62 2.04 7.72 -5.01
C ALA A 62 3.00 6.54 -4.76
N ALA A 63 4.30 6.77 -4.87
CA ALA A 63 5.33 5.77 -4.61
C ALA A 63 5.35 5.33 -3.15
N ALA A 64 5.21 6.27 -2.21
CA ALA A 64 5.08 5.95 -0.79
C ALA A 64 3.88 5.03 -0.54
N TRP A 65 2.71 5.35 -1.09
CA TRP A 65 1.53 4.48 -1.02
C TRP A 65 1.75 3.10 -1.66
N ALA A 66 2.44 3.04 -2.80
CA ALA A 66 2.74 1.79 -3.48
C ALA A 66 3.64 0.87 -2.63
N LEU A 67 4.67 1.42 -1.98
CA LEU A 67 5.55 0.65 -1.09
C LEU A 67 4.79 0.09 0.11
N ILE A 68 3.93 0.89 0.75
CA ILE A 68 3.10 0.43 1.88
C ILE A 68 2.15 -0.68 1.44
N GLN A 69 1.49 -0.53 0.29
CA GLN A 69 0.60 -1.56 -0.26
C GLN A 69 1.35 -2.85 -0.66
N GLY A 70 2.54 -2.73 -1.24
CA GLY A 70 3.37 -3.88 -1.58
C GLY A 70 3.78 -4.65 -0.34
N ALA A 71 4.18 -3.94 0.73
CA ALA A 71 4.50 -4.57 2.01
C ALA A 71 3.30 -5.24 2.68
N ASP A 72 2.10 -4.67 2.54
CA ASP A 72 0.88 -5.30 3.05
C ASP A 72 0.61 -6.65 2.39
N GLN A 73 0.80 -6.72 1.08
CA GLN A 73 0.64 -7.92 0.25
C GLN A 73 1.80 -8.93 0.38
N GLY A 74 2.88 -8.57 1.08
CA GLY A 74 4.09 -9.39 1.17
C GLY A 74 4.98 -9.33 -0.07
N ASP A 75 4.75 -8.37 -0.97
CA ASP A 75 5.50 -8.16 -2.21
C ASP A 75 6.15 -6.76 -2.26
N SER A 76 6.95 -6.46 -1.24
CA SER A 76 7.72 -5.21 -1.17
C SER A 76 8.68 -5.06 -2.36
N ARG A 77 9.23 -6.16 -2.87
CA ARG A 77 10.21 -6.13 -3.97
C ARG A 77 9.59 -5.61 -5.27
N SER A 78 8.40 -6.08 -5.64
CA SER A 78 7.75 -5.56 -6.85
C SER A 78 7.39 -4.09 -6.71
N ALA A 79 7.00 -3.63 -5.51
CA ALA A 79 6.73 -2.21 -5.26
C ALA A 79 7.99 -1.33 -5.39
N GLU A 80 9.13 -1.80 -4.90
CA GLU A 80 10.41 -1.09 -5.08
C GLU A 80 10.79 -1.00 -6.57
N LEU A 81 10.63 -2.08 -7.32
CA LEU A 81 10.90 -2.10 -8.76
C LEU A 81 9.97 -1.16 -9.54
N ALA A 82 8.69 -1.12 -9.18
CA ALA A 82 7.71 -0.26 -9.85
C ALA A 82 7.93 1.23 -9.57
N THR A 83 8.33 1.58 -8.34
CA THR A 83 8.50 2.97 -7.92
C THR A 83 9.90 3.52 -8.18
N GLY A 84 10.91 2.64 -8.26
CA GLY A 84 12.32 3.02 -8.28
C GLY A 84 12.89 3.40 -6.91
N TYR A 85 12.07 3.38 -5.85
CA TYR A 85 12.48 3.69 -4.48
C TYR A 85 12.62 2.42 -3.65
N ARG A 86 13.46 2.49 -2.61
CA ARG A 86 13.64 1.38 -1.68
C ARG A 86 12.75 1.55 -0.44
N TRP A 87 12.50 0.46 0.26
CA TRP A 87 11.92 0.51 1.60
C TRP A 87 12.83 1.32 2.54
N GLY A 88 12.27 2.29 3.26
CA GLY A 88 13.02 3.20 4.12
C GLY A 88 13.73 4.34 3.37
N GLU A 89 13.37 4.62 2.12
CA GLU A 89 13.93 5.76 1.37
C GLU A 89 13.67 7.10 2.07
N GLU A 90 14.74 7.86 2.33
CA GLU A 90 14.68 9.15 3.04
C GLU A 90 13.81 10.19 2.31
N THR A 91 13.85 10.17 0.97
CA THR A 91 13.06 11.06 0.10
C THR A 91 11.55 10.90 0.34
N LEU A 92 11.11 9.73 0.79
CA LEU A 92 9.69 9.41 0.97
C LEU A 92 9.17 9.65 2.39
N VAL A 93 10.06 9.89 3.37
CA VAL A 93 9.71 10.14 4.77
C VAL A 93 8.57 11.15 4.97
N PRO A 94 8.58 12.36 4.37
CA PRO A 94 7.50 13.34 4.60
C PRO A 94 6.13 12.83 4.10
N TYR A 95 6.12 12.03 3.04
CA TYR A 95 4.89 11.44 2.50
C TYR A 95 4.41 10.29 3.40
N VAL A 96 5.31 9.43 3.87
CA VAL A 96 4.95 8.32 4.77
C VAL A 96 4.46 8.81 6.13
N LEU A 97 5.01 9.90 6.67
CA LEU A 97 4.48 10.57 7.86
C LEU A 97 3.04 11.07 7.67
N SER A 98 2.73 11.59 6.48
CA SER A 98 1.38 12.03 6.14
C SER A 98 0.42 10.83 6.07
N ILE A 99 0.84 9.73 5.42
CA ILE A 99 0.11 8.47 5.37
C ILE A 99 -0.16 7.92 6.78
N LEU A 100 0.86 7.91 7.65
CA LEU A 100 0.72 7.47 9.03
C LEU A 100 -0.35 8.28 9.77
N THR A 101 -0.26 9.61 9.68
CA THR A 101 -1.23 10.53 10.31
C THR A 101 -2.65 10.26 9.81
N GLU A 102 -2.83 10.05 8.50
CA GLU A 102 -4.14 9.75 7.91
C GLU A 102 -4.66 8.37 8.36
N ALA A 103 -3.79 7.35 8.38
CA ALA A 103 -4.14 6.00 8.80
C ALA A 103 -4.55 5.93 10.28
N GLU A 104 -3.86 6.66 11.16
CA GLU A 104 -4.22 6.78 12.58
C GLU A 104 -5.61 7.43 12.75
N ASN A 105 -5.88 8.51 12.01
CA ASN A 105 -7.18 9.18 12.04
C ASN A 105 -8.31 8.30 11.47
N ALA A 106 -8.00 7.44 10.51
CA ALA A 106 -8.95 6.52 9.88
C ALA A 106 -9.14 5.20 10.64
N GLY A 107 -8.25 4.87 11.59
CA GLY A 107 -8.23 3.58 12.28
C GLY A 107 -7.73 2.42 11.41
N GLU A 108 -6.87 2.71 10.43
CA GLU A 108 -6.30 1.72 9.51
C GLU A 108 -5.03 1.10 10.10
N ASP A 109 -5.20 0.26 11.14
CA ASP A 109 -4.12 -0.29 11.98
C ASP A 109 -2.98 -0.93 11.18
N ARG A 110 -3.31 -1.59 10.08
CA ARG A 110 -2.31 -2.27 9.24
C ARG A 110 -1.43 -1.29 8.48
N VAL A 111 -2.02 -0.23 7.94
CA VAL A 111 -1.29 0.85 7.24
C VAL A 111 -0.40 1.59 8.23
N THR A 112 -0.93 1.92 9.42
CA THR A 112 -0.18 2.53 10.51
C THR A 112 1.08 1.75 10.87
N GLN A 113 0.95 0.43 11.11
CA GLN A 113 2.10 -0.43 11.43
C GLN A 113 3.14 -0.48 10.31
N LEU A 114 2.71 -0.53 9.04
CA LEU A 114 3.62 -0.58 7.90
C LEU A 114 4.34 0.75 7.69
N ALA A 115 3.64 1.87 7.88
CA ALA A 115 4.23 3.21 7.81
C ALA A 115 5.27 3.42 8.92
N GLN A 116 4.98 2.99 10.14
CA GLN A 116 5.96 3.00 11.24
C GLN A 116 7.21 2.18 10.89
N ARG A 117 7.05 0.95 10.39
CA ARG A 117 8.17 0.10 9.97
C ARG A 117 8.99 0.70 8.82
N PHE A 118 8.35 1.46 7.93
CA PHE A 118 9.06 2.20 6.90
C PHE A 118 9.94 3.28 7.51
N LEU A 119 9.38 4.06 8.44
CA LEU A 119 10.08 5.16 9.11
C LEU A 119 11.25 4.66 9.98
N GLU A 120 11.08 3.53 10.66
CA GLU A 120 12.17 2.85 11.38
C GLU A 120 13.31 2.47 10.41
N ALA A 121 12.98 1.91 9.24
CA ALA A 121 13.98 1.56 8.23
C ALA A 121 14.68 2.81 7.64
N ALA A 122 13.97 3.94 7.59
CA ALA A 122 14.51 5.25 7.20
C ALA A 122 15.31 5.95 8.33
N GLY A 123 15.52 5.29 9.47
CA GLY A 123 16.25 5.85 10.61
C GLY A 123 15.51 6.98 11.35
N GLN A 124 14.19 7.11 11.15
CA GLN A 124 13.35 8.11 11.82
C GLN A 124 12.81 7.63 13.18
N SER A 125 13.19 6.44 13.62
CA SER A 125 13.00 6.01 15.00
C SER A 125 13.90 6.84 15.91
N GLU A 126 13.31 7.80 16.62
CA GLU A 126 13.97 8.55 17.69
C GLU A 126 14.75 7.56 18.59
N PRO A 127 16.05 7.77 18.85
CA PRO A 127 16.78 6.97 19.80
C PRO A 127 16.18 7.24 21.19
N SER A 128 15.49 6.24 21.74
CA SER A 128 14.96 6.29 23.10
C SER A 128 16.07 6.38 24.15
#